data_AF-A0A822BBE2-F1
#
_entry.id   AF-A0A822BBE2-F1
#
_cell.length_a   1.000
_cell.length_b   1.000
_cell.length_c   1.000
_cell.angle_alpha   90.00
_cell.angle_beta   90.00
_cell.angle_gamma   90.00
#
_symmetry.space_group_name_H-M   'P 1'
#
loop_
_entity.id
_entity.type
_entity.pdbx_description
1 polymer ?
#
loop_
_entity_poly.entity_id
_entity_poly.type
_entity_poly.pdbx_seq_one_letter_code
_entity_poly.pdbx_strand_id
1 'polypeptide(L)'
;YFLERGMLIYFLTYMRQKNGRFICVQILQTLNILFENIRNETSLYYLLSNNHVNNIIIHKFDFSDEEITAYYISFLKTLSLKLNKHSINFFYNEKNNDFPLYVEAIKFFNHPETMVRIAVRTLTLNVYKVPDATMHRFILDCTATEYFSNLVWFIRNHVLDFDNLIRNNRDINNRGQLISSLEEYLDHIHYLQDIFLLNVDSLNNVLKDQLMNRLLIPVYIFSLIKRDKFSRVK
;
A
#
# COMPACT_ATOMS: atom_id res chain seq x y z
N TYR A 1 -6.90 32.79 -6.13
CA TYR A 1 -7.91 32.77 -5.05
C TYR A 1 -7.79 31.61 -4.06
N PHE A 2 -7.96 30.33 -4.47
CA PHE A 2 -7.91 29.18 -3.54
C PHE A 2 -6.59 29.09 -2.75
N LEU A 3 -5.47 29.22 -3.46
CA LEU A 3 -4.13 29.19 -2.88
C LEU A 3 -3.85 30.42 -2.01
N GLU A 4 -4.19 31.60 -2.51
CA GLU A 4 -3.96 32.89 -1.83
C GLU A 4 -4.66 33.02 -0.48
N ARG A 5 -5.76 32.29 -0.26
CA ARG A 5 -6.53 32.33 1.00
C ARG A 5 -6.12 31.26 2.01
N GLY A 6 -5.16 30.38 1.69
CA GLY A 6 -4.75 29.30 2.61
C GLY A 6 -5.87 28.30 2.91
N MET A 7 -6.70 27.97 1.90
CA MET A 7 -7.92 27.15 2.06
C MET A 7 -7.71 25.80 2.77
N LEU A 8 -6.53 25.19 2.65
CA LEU A 8 -6.20 23.93 3.34
C LEU A 8 -6.25 24.05 4.88
N ILE A 9 -5.94 25.22 5.44
CA ILE A 9 -6.03 25.47 6.88
C ILE A 9 -7.49 25.42 7.34
N TYR A 10 -8.39 26.00 6.55
CA TYR A 10 -9.82 25.96 6.84
C TYR A 10 -10.35 24.52 6.76
N PHE A 11 -9.93 23.73 5.77
CA PHE A 11 -10.29 22.31 5.70
C PHE A 11 -9.86 21.54 6.94
N LEU A 12 -8.61 21.70 7.37
CA LEU A 12 -8.12 21.10 8.63
C LEU A 12 -8.95 21.53 9.85
N THR A 13 -9.36 22.79 9.89
CA THR A 13 -10.17 23.34 10.97
C THR A 13 -11.57 22.70 10.98
N TYR A 14 -12.20 22.54 9.80
CA TYR A 14 -13.52 21.92 9.68
C TYR A 14 -13.49 20.42 9.99
N MET A 15 -12.46 19.69 9.56
CA MET A 15 -12.32 18.25 9.83
C MET A 15 -12.22 17.92 11.33
N ARG A 16 -11.70 18.85 12.14
CA ARG A 16 -11.57 18.68 13.60
C ARG A 16 -12.89 18.90 14.37
N GLN A 17 -13.95 19.34 13.71
CA GLN A 17 -15.24 19.63 14.35
C GLN A 17 -16.10 18.37 14.50
N LYS A 18 -17.00 18.36 15.49
CA LYS A 18 -17.82 17.17 15.87
C LYS A 18 -18.77 16.64 14.78
N ASN A 19 -19.10 17.43 13.76
CA ASN A 19 -19.98 17.02 12.65
C ASN A 19 -19.17 16.37 11.50
N GLY A 20 -18.25 15.46 11.86
CA GLY A 20 -17.05 15.16 11.07
C GLY A 20 -17.25 14.34 9.80
N ARG A 21 -18.18 13.38 9.77
CA ARG A 21 -18.30 12.41 8.65
C ARG A 21 -18.50 13.09 7.29
N PHE A 22 -19.62 13.79 7.13
CA PHE A 22 -19.97 14.46 5.87
C PHE A 22 -18.89 15.46 5.44
N ILE A 23 -18.38 16.24 6.39
CA ILE A 23 -17.31 17.22 6.15
C ILE A 23 -16.04 16.53 5.67
N CYS A 24 -15.61 15.43 6.31
CA CYS A 24 -14.43 14.67 5.92
C CYS A 24 -14.57 14.09 4.52
N VAL A 25 -15.71 13.47 4.21
CA VAL A 25 -16.00 12.93 2.87
C VAL A 25 -15.90 14.03 1.81
N GLN A 26 -16.58 15.17 2.02
CA GLN A 26 -16.56 16.27 1.05
C GLN A 26 -15.17 16.88 0.88
N ILE A 27 -14.41 17.02 1.96
CA ILE A 27 -13.04 17.54 1.90
C ILE A 27 -12.13 16.56 1.15
N LEU A 28 -12.18 15.27 1.45
CA LEU A 28 -11.38 14.26 0.75
C LEU A 28 -11.73 14.22 -0.75
N GLN A 29 -13.01 14.23 -1.10
CA GLN A 29 -13.46 14.31 -2.50
C GLN A 29 -12.94 15.56 -3.20
N THR A 30 -13.08 16.73 -2.56
CA THR A 30 -12.64 18.01 -3.13
C THR A 30 -11.12 18.01 -3.34
N LEU A 31 -10.36 17.49 -2.37
CA LEU A 31 -8.90 17.39 -2.48
C LEU A 31 -8.48 16.40 -3.56
N ASN A 32 -9.17 15.27 -3.71
CA ASN A 32 -8.93 14.31 -4.79
C ASN A 32 -9.05 14.99 -6.14
N ILE A 33 -10.18 15.64 -6.39
CA ILE A 33 -10.43 16.35 -7.65
C ILE A 33 -9.39 17.45 -7.87
N LEU A 34 -9.05 18.21 -6.82
CA LEU A 34 -8.04 19.27 -6.90
C LEU A 34 -6.67 18.73 -7.32
N PHE A 35 -6.16 17.71 -6.61
CA PHE A 35 -4.82 17.16 -6.89
C PHE A 35 -4.79 16.36 -8.19
N GLU A 36 -5.87 15.70 -8.57
CA GLU A 36 -5.95 15.01 -9.86
C GLU A 36 -5.82 16.02 -11.02
N ASN A 37 -6.52 17.15 -10.93
CA ASN A 37 -6.59 18.13 -12.01
C ASN A 37 -5.49 19.19 -12.01
N ILE A 38 -4.71 19.31 -10.94
CA ILE A 38 -3.61 20.30 -10.91
C ILE A 38 -2.49 19.88 -11.87
N ARG A 39 -2.25 20.74 -12.88
CA ARG A 39 -1.22 20.55 -13.91
C ARG A 39 -0.05 21.52 -13.78
N ASN A 40 -0.28 22.68 -13.17
CA ASN A 40 0.76 23.69 -12.98
C ASN A 40 1.63 23.32 -11.75
N GLU A 41 2.93 23.15 -11.96
CA GLU A 41 3.88 22.76 -10.92
C GLU A 41 3.99 23.80 -9.80
N THR A 42 4.01 25.10 -10.13
CA THR A 42 4.07 26.17 -9.12
C THR A 42 2.87 26.11 -8.19
N SER A 43 1.67 25.91 -8.73
CA SER A 43 0.45 25.74 -7.93
C SER A 43 0.50 24.48 -7.07
N LEU A 44 1.04 23.38 -7.60
CA LEU A 44 1.23 22.13 -6.85
C LEU A 44 2.20 22.34 -5.68
N TYR A 45 3.38 22.91 -5.94
CA TYR A 45 4.37 23.17 -4.90
C TYR A 45 3.85 24.14 -3.85
N TYR A 46 3.06 25.14 -4.24
CA TYR A 46 2.43 26.04 -3.29
C TYR A 46 1.45 25.30 -2.34
N LEU A 47 0.64 24.37 -2.87
CA LEU A 47 -0.26 23.55 -2.03
C LEU A 47 0.52 22.68 -1.03
N LEU A 48 1.65 22.13 -1.47
CA LEU A 48 2.46 21.19 -0.69
C LEU A 48 3.36 21.88 0.35
N SER A 49 3.85 23.10 0.06
CA SER A 49 4.89 23.80 0.83
C SER A 49 4.57 24.04 2.31
N ASN A 50 3.29 24.18 2.69
CA ASN A 50 2.91 24.54 4.07
C ASN A 50 2.60 23.34 4.97
N ASN A 51 2.95 22.12 4.56
CA ASN A 51 2.75 20.88 5.32
C ASN A 51 1.28 20.56 5.68
N HIS A 52 0.30 21.32 5.18
CA HIS A 52 -1.12 21.09 5.45
C HIS A 52 -1.59 19.76 4.88
N VAL A 53 -1.06 19.35 3.72
CA VAL A 53 -1.38 18.05 3.11
C VAL A 53 -0.94 16.91 4.02
N ASN A 54 0.28 16.94 4.57
CA ASN A 54 0.74 15.95 5.54
C ASN A 54 -0.12 15.94 6.82
N ASN A 55 -0.55 17.12 7.29
CA ASN A 55 -1.48 17.20 8.42
C ASN A 55 -2.86 16.57 8.11
N ILE A 56 -3.31 16.61 6.86
CA ILE A 56 -4.54 15.93 6.41
C ILE A 56 -4.31 14.42 6.34
N ILE A 57 -3.15 13.98 5.82
CA ILE A 57 -2.78 12.56 5.75
C ILE A 57 -2.81 11.91 7.14
N ILE A 58 -2.20 12.55 8.15
CA ILE A 58 -2.15 12.02 9.53
C ILE A 58 -3.43 12.27 10.35
N HIS A 59 -4.46 12.88 9.74
CA HIS A 59 -5.70 13.13 10.45
C HIS A 59 -6.35 11.80 10.86
N LYS A 60 -6.91 11.77 12.08
CA LYS A 60 -7.55 10.57 12.65
C LYS A 60 -8.95 10.39 12.10
N PHE A 61 -9.04 9.89 10.88
CA PHE A 61 -10.31 9.49 10.27
C PHE A 61 -10.91 8.27 10.98
N ASP A 62 -12.24 8.14 10.87
CA ASP A 62 -12.95 6.93 11.27
C ASP A 62 -12.92 5.91 10.13
N PHE A 63 -11.94 5.01 10.16
CA PHE A 63 -11.78 3.96 9.16
C PHE A 63 -12.73 2.77 9.35
N SER A 64 -13.65 2.82 10.33
CA SER A 64 -14.79 1.90 10.36
C SER A 64 -15.83 2.24 9.28
N ASP A 65 -15.77 3.47 8.75
CA ASP A 65 -16.56 3.91 7.61
C ASP A 65 -15.83 3.60 6.29
N GLU A 66 -16.38 2.67 5.53
CA GLU A 66 -15.83 2.24 4.23
C GLU A 66 -15.78 3.39 3.22
N GLU A 67 -16.73 4.33 3.27
CA GLU A 67 -16.78 5.47 2.37
C GLU A 67 -15.61 6.43 2.65
N ILE A 68 -15.36 6.74 3.92
CA ILE A 68 -14.20 7.55 4.33
C ILE A 68 -12.90 6.85 3.92
N THR A 69 -12.80 5.54 4.18
CA THR A 69 -11.62 4.74 3.84
C THR A 69 -11.35 4.77 2.33
N ALA A 70 -12.38 4.60 1.50
CA ALA A 70 -12.26 4.64 0.05
C ALA A 70 -11.77 6.02 -0.44
N TYR A 71 -12.35 7.12 0.03
CA TYR A 71 -11.91 8.46 -0.36
C TYR A 71 -10.52 8.80 0.15
N TYR A 72 -10.17 8.36 1.36
CA TYR A 72 -8.85 8.57 1.95
C TYR A 72 -7.77 7.83 1.16
N ILE A 73 -7.99 6.56 0.84
CA ILE A 73 -7.01 5.78 0.06
C ILE A 73 -6.90 6.31 -1.38
N SER A 74 -8.01 6.75 -1.98
CA SER A 74 -7.97 7.45 -3.27
C SER A 74 -7.15 8.74 -3.19
N PHE A 75 -7.23 9.47 -2.08
CA PHE A 75 -6.43 10.67 -1.82
C PHE A 75 -4.95 10.38 -1.72
N LEU A 76 -4.56 9.39 -0.91
CA LEU A 76 -3.16 8.99 -0.83
C LEU A 76 -2.63 8.54 -2.20
N LYS A 77 -3.40 7.73 -2.93
CA LYS A 77 -3.03 7.29 -4.29
C LYS A 77 -2.84 8.49 -5.23
N THR A 78 -3.75 9.47 -5.20
CA THR A 78 -3.69 10.68 -6.03
C THR A 78 -2.44 11.51 -5.73
N LEU A 79 -2.09 11.67 -4.46
CA LEU A 79 -0.85 12.33 -4.07
C LEU A 79 0.39 11.55 -4.51
N SER A 80 0.37 10.22 -4.42
CA SER A 80 1.49 9.38 -4.85
C SER A 80 1.83 9.55 -6.34
N LEU A 81 0.83 9.84 -7.18
CA LEU A 81 1.03 10.11 -8.61
C LEU A 81 1.74 11.44 -8.88
N LYS A 82 1.83 12.33 -7.88
CA LYS A 82 2.56 13.60 -7.95
C LYS A 82 3.98 13.49 -7.42
N LEU A 83 4.39 12.31 -6.93
CA LEU A 83 5.75 12.08 -6.44
C LEU A 83 6.75 12.04 -7.60
N ASN A 84 7.82 12.80 -7.44
CA ASN A 84 9.00 12.79 -8.28
C ASN A 84 10.20 13.30 -7.46
N LYS A 85 11.38 13.34 -8.09
CA LYS A 85 12.62 13.78 -7.43
C LYS A 85 12.53 15.19 -6.81
N HIS A 86 11.69 16.06 -7.36
CA HIS A 86 11.53 17.45 -6.88
C HIS A 86 10.44 17.59 -5.82
N SER A 87 9.38 16.77 -5.88
CA SER A 87 8.24 16.87 -4.95
C SER A 87 8.37 15.98 -3.71
N ILE A 88 9.26 14.98 -3.70
CA ILE A 88 9.41 14.04 -2.58
C ILE A 88 9.68 14.73 -1.24
N ASN A 89 10.45 15.82 -1.25
CA ASN A 89 10.80 16.58 -0.05
C ASN A 89 9.62 17.30 0.61
N PHE A 90 8.47 17.41 -0.07
CA PHE A 90 7.24 17.89 0.56
C PHE A 90 6.53 16.81 1.39
N PHE A 91 6.82 15.53 1.15
CA PHE A 91 6.18 14.40 1.82
C PHE A 91 7.12 13.65 2.76
N TYR A 92 8.41 13.59 2.43
CA TYR A 92 9.44 12.99 3.25
C TYR A 92 10.33 14.07 3.89
N ASN A 93 10.43 14.00 5.21
CA ASN A 93 11.31 14.85 6.01
C ASN A 93 12.45 14.01 6.58
N GLU A 94 13.63 14.12 5.97
CA GLU A 94 14.85 13.41 6.36
C GLU A 94 15.27 13.69 7.81
N LYS A 95 15.10 14.92 8.30
CA LYS A 95 15.54 15.29 9.66
C LYS A 95 14.75 14.57 10.76
N ASN A 96 13.46 14.35 10.50
CA ASN A 96 12.54 13.74 11.45
C ASN A 96 12.27 12.26 11.13
N ASN A 97 12.81 11.73 10.03
CA ASN A 97 12.43 10.44 9.47
C ASN A 97 10.91 10.28 9.36
N ASP A 98 10.25 11.31 8.84
CA ASP A 98 8.79 11.34 8.73
C ASP A 98 8.38 11.24 7.27
N PHE A 99 7.56 10.24 6.93
CA PHE A 99 7.00 10.05 5.61
C PHE A 99 5.51 9.65 5.68
N PRO A 100 4.61 10.58 6.06
CA PRO A 100 3.22 10.27 6.35
C PRO A 100 2.50 9.57 5.19
N LEU A 101 2.73 10.03 3.96
CA LEU A 101 2.08 9.48 2.77
C LEU A 101 2.33 7.98 2.61
N TYR A 102 3.57 7.53 2.83
CA TYR A 102 3.94 6.12 2.72
C TYR A 102 3.51 5.33 3.95
N VAL A 103 3.83 5.82 5.15
CA VAL A 103 3.59 5.10 6.42
C VAL A 103 2.10 4.90 6.68
N GLU A 104 1.25 5.90 6.40
CA GLU A 104 -0.20 5.73 6.55
C GLU A 104 -0.78 4.77 5.51
N ALA A 105 -0.30 4.82 4.26
CA ALA A 105 -0.80 3.96 3.20
C ALA A 105 -0.54 2.47 3.45
N ILE A 106 0.68 2.11 3.89
CA ILE A 106 1.05 0.69 4.07
C ILE A 106 0.26 0.00 5.18
N LYS A 107 -0.41 0.74 6.09
CA LYS A 107 -1.32 0.16 7.09
C LYS A 107 -2.50 -0.58 6.46
N PHE A 108 -2.87 -0.22 5.22
CA PHE A 108 -4.02 -0.77 4.49
C PHE A 108 -3.61 -1.88 3.49
N PHE A 109 -2.37 -2.38 3.54
CA PHE A 109 -1.88 -3.37 2.58
C PHE A 109 -2.70 -4.66 2.52
N ASN A 110 -3.30 -5.04 3.66
CA ASN A 110 -4.15 -6.22 3.83
C ASN A 110 -5.60 -5.84 4.16
N HIS A 111 -6.11 -4.80 3.50
CA HIS A 111 -7.52 -4.41 3.63
C HIS A 111 -8.44 -5.45 2.94
N PRO A 112 -9.66 -5.74 3.44
CA PRO A 112 -10.59 -6.70 2.82
C PRO A 112 -11.01 -6.31 1.40
N GLU A 113 -11.23 -5.02 1.15
CA GLU A 113 -11.55 -4.52 -0.20
C GLU A 113 -10.34 -4.57 -1.15
N THR A 114 -10.47 -5.30 -2.25
CA THR A 114 -9.42 -5.48 -3.25
C THR A 114 -8.98 -4.15 -3.87
N MET A 115 -9.91 -3.23 -4.12
CA MET A 115 -9.59 -1.92 -4.70
C MET A 115 -8.71 -1.07 -3.77
N VAL A 116 -8.86 -1.23 -2.44
CA VAL A 116 -7.97 -0.58 -1.46
C VAL A 116 -6.57 -1.18 -1.54
N ARG A 117 -6.45 -2.52 -1.58
CA ARG A 117 -5.14 -3.19 -1.75
C ARG A 117 -4.45 -2.76 -3.05
N ILE A 118 -5.18 -2.69 -4.17
CA ILE A 118 -4.66 -2.22 -5.46
C ILE A 118 -4.14 -0.79 -5.35
N ALA A 119 -4.90 0.12 -4.72
CA ALA A 119 -4.48 1.51 -4.55
C ALA A 119 -3.21 1.63 -3.69
N VAL A 120 -3.10 0.85 -2.60
CA VAL A 120 -1.89 0.80 -1.76
C VAL A 120 -0.70 0.27 -2.56
N ARG A 121 -0.88 -0.79 -3.35
CA ARG A 121 0.15 -1.33 -4.24
C ARG A 121 0.64 -0.28 -5.23
N THR A 122 -0.26 0.40 -5.94
CA THR A 122 0.10 1.50 -6.84
C THR A 122 0.88 2.60 -6.11
N LEU A 123 0.42 3.00 -4.92
CA LEU A 123 1.10 4.02 -4.12
C LEU A 123 2.53 3.60 -3.75
N THR A 124 2.70 2.39 -3.23
CA THR A 124 4.04 1.90 -2.85
C THR A 124 4.98 1.82 -4.06
N LEU A 125 4.50 1.39 -5.23
CA LEU A 125 5.29 1.38 -6.46
C LEU A 125 5.70 2.80 -6.88
N ASN A 126 4.77 3.76 -6.82
CA ASN A 126 5.07 5.16 -7.11
C ASN A 126 6.15 5.72 -6.17
N VAL A 127 6.10 5.37 -4.88
CA VAL A 127 7.11 5.75 -3.89
C VAL A 127 8.46 5.11 -4.22
N TYR A 128 8.52 3.79 -4.39
CA TYR A 128 9.76 3.07 -4.67
C TYR A 128 10.42 3.53 -5.97
N LYS A 129 9.63 3.94 -6.97
CA LYS A 129 10.11 4.45 -8.26
C LYS A 129 10.84 5.81 -8.16
N VAL A 130 10.63 6.60 -7.12
CA VAL A 130 11.30 7.90 -6.99
C VAL A 130 12.79 7.69 -6.72
N PRO A 131 13.70 8.30 -7.52
CA PRO A 131 15.14 8.14 -7.33
C PRO A 131 15.66 9.06 -6.22
N ASP A 132 15.33 8.72 -4.96
CA ASP A 132 15.78 9.42 -3.77
C ASP A 132 16.40 8.45 -2.75
N ALA A 133 17.71 8.56 -2.56
CA ALA A 133 18.48 7.61 -1.74
C ALA A 133 18.17 7.74 -0.24
N THR A 134 17.86 8.94 0.25
CA THR A 134 17.57 9.19 1.66
C THR A 134 16.22 8.58 2.05
N MET A 135 15.21 8.77 1.20
CA MET A 135 13.89 8.17 1.34
C MET A 135 13.96 6.65 1.20
N HIS A 136 14.72 6.11 0.24
CA HIS A 136 14.91 4.65 0.15
C HIS A 136 15.59 4.08 1.40
N ARG A 137 16.60 4.77 1.95
CA ARG A 137 17.24 4.37 3.21
C ARG A 137 16.23 4.33 4.35
N PHE A 138 15.40 5.36 4.49
CA PHE A 138 14.32 5.36 5.47
C PHE A 138 13.39 4.15 5.31
N ILE A 139 12.95 3.85 4.08
CA ILE A 139 12.06 2.70 3.84
C ILE A 139 12.73 1.41 4.28
N LEU A 140 13.99 1.19 3.90
CA LEU A 140 14.75 -0.01 4.24
C LEU A 140 14.91 -0.19 5.75
N ASP A 141 15.33 0.87 6.44
CA ASP A 141 15.69 0.79 7.84
C ASP A 141 14.45 0.73 8.75
N CYS A 142 13.35 1.38 8.37
CA CYS A 142 12.19 1.55 9.24
C CYS A 142 11.01 0.63 8.92
N THR A 143 10.84 0.23 7.66
CA THR A 143 9.55 -0.35 7.21
C THR A 143 9.65 -1.58 6.32
N ALA A 144 10.68 -1.71 5.48
CA ALA A 144 10.71 -2.70 4.41
C ALA A 144 10.66 -4.13 4.94
N THR A 145 11.43 -4.43 5.98
CA THR A 145 11.48 -5.78 6.57
C THR A 145 10.13 -6.20 7.12
N GLU A 146 9.47 -5.34 7.91
CA GLU A 146 8.17 -5.65 8.51
C GLU A 146 7.08 -5.73 7.43
N TYR A 147 7.04 -4.75 6.53
CA TYR A 147 6.08 -4.71 5.44
C TYR A 147 6.18 -5.94 4.53
N PHE A 148 7.39 -6.28 4.05
CA PHE A 148 7.58 -7.45 3.17
C PHE A 148 7.39 -8.77 3.92
N SER A 149 7.77 -8.85 5.19
CA SER A 149 7.49 -10.04 6.01
C SER A 149 5.98 -10.31 6.08
N ASN A 150 5.18 -9.28 6.37
CA ASN A 150 3.73 -9.39 6.46
C ASN A 150 3.08 -9.66 5.10
N LEU A 151 3.56 -9.01 4.04
CA LEU A 151 3.11 -9.27 2.66
C LEU A 151 3.35 -10.73 2.26
N VAL A 152 4.57 -11.24 2.45
CA VAL A 152 4.91 -12.61 2.07
C VAL A 152 4.15 -13.62 2.94
N TRP A 153 3.96 -13.34 4.22
CA TRP A 153 3.12 -14.15 5.09
C TRP A 153 1.66 -14.21 4.62
N PHE A 154 1.09 -13.08 4.21
CA PHE A 154 -0.26 -13.03 3.65
C PHE A 154 -0.39 -13.89 2.40
N ILE A 155 0.55 -13.75 1.45
CA ILE A 155 0.60 -14.56 0.22
C ILE A 155 0.72 -16.05 0.56
N ARG A 156 1.56 -16.39 1.54
CA ARG A 156 1.74 -17.77 2.00
C ARG A 156 0.42 -18.37 2.50
N ASN A 157 -0.32 -17.67 3.34
CA ASN A 157 -1.60 -18.16 3.85
C ASN A 157 -2.60 -18.36 2.72
N HIS A 158 -2.68 -17.41 1.79
CA HIS A 158 -3.58 -17.53 0.65
C HIS A 158 -3.28 -18.78 -0.20
N VAL A 159 -2.01 -19.11 -0.39
CA VAL A 159 -1.59 -20.35 -1.08
C VAL A 159 -2.00 -21.61 -0.31
N LEU A 160 -1.90 -21.60 1.02
CA LEU A 160 -2.30 -22.74 1.86
C LEU A 160 -3.82 -22.91 1.87
N ASP A 161 -4.57 -21.81 1.94
CA ASP A 161 -6.03 -21.83 1.85
C ASP A 161 -6.47 -22.35 0.47
N PHE A 162 -5.80 -21.93 -0.60
CA PHE A 162 -6.01 -22.44 -1.94
C PHE A 162 -5.73 -23.95 -2.06
N ASP A 163 -4.62 -24.47 -1.50
CA ASP A 163 -4.33 -25.91 -1.47
C ASP A 163 -5.41 -26.70 -0.70
N ASN A 164 -5.88 -26.16 0.42
CA ASN A 164 -6.97 -26.76 1.19
C ASN A 164 -8.29 -26.79 0.40
N LEU A 165 -8.63 -25.71 -0.31
CA LEU A 165 -9.81 -25.65 -1.17
C LEU A 165 -9.74 -26.71 -2.27
N ILE A 166 -8.58 -26.92 -2.90
CA ILE A 166 -8.41 -27.95 -3.94
C ILE A 166 -8.57 -29.36 -3.35
N ARG A 167 -7.93 -29.65 -2.22
CA ARG A 167 -7.98 -30.99 -1.59
C ARG A 167 -9.38 -31.40 -1.14
N ASN A 168 -10.16 -30.43 -0.68
CA ASN A 168 -11.51 -30.66 -0.14
C ASN A 168 -12.59 -30.65 -1.24
N ASN A 169 -12.25 -30.35 -2.50
CA ASN A 169 -13.22 -30.12 -3.55
C ASN A 169 -13.76 -31.41 -4.18
N ARG A 170 -15.03 -31.72 -3.92
CA ARG A 170 -15.81 -32.78 -4.60
C ARG A 170 -16.90 -32.26 -5.54
N ASP A 171 -17.23 -30.96 -5.52
CA ASP A 171 -18.41 -30.39 -6.21
C ASP A 171 -18.11 -29.25 -7.21
N ILE A 172 -18.93 -29.17 -8.26
CA ILE A 172 -18.80 -28.24 -9.41
C ILE A 172 -19.06 -26.77 -9.03
N ASN A 173 -19.84 -26.51 -7.98
CA ASN A 173 -20.22 -25.15 -7.55
C ASN A 173 -19.03 -24.32 -7.02
N ASN A 174 -17.92 -24.96 -6.62
CA ASN A 174 -16.76 -24.28 -6.04
C ASN A 174 -15.72 -23.83 -7.09
N ARG A 175 -15.95 -24.10 -8.38
CA ARG A 175 -15.02 -23.67 -9.45
C ARG A 175 -14.90 -22.15 -9.54
N GLY A 176 -15.98 -21.41 -9.35
CA GLY A 176 -15.95 -19.93 -9.36
C GLY A 176 -15.06 -19.37 -8.25
N GLN A 177 -15.18 -19.90 -7.03
CA GLN A 177 -14.37 -19.50 -5.88
C GLN A 177 -12.88 -19.85 -6.04
N LEU A 178 -12.58 -21.00 -6.66
CA LEU A 178 -11.21 -21.38 -7.00
C LEU A 178 -10.59 -20.41 -8.01
N ILE A 179 -11.34 -20.03 -9.04
CA ILE A 179 -10.87 -19.07 -10.05
C ILE A 179 -10.61 -17.71 -9.40
N SER A 180 -11.54 -17.20 -8.59
CA SER A 180 -11.36 -15.89 -7.92
C SER A 180 -10.17 -15.89 -6.97
N SER A 181 -9.94 -16.99 -6.22
CA SER A 181 -8.77 -17.12 -5.35
C SER A 181 -7.47 -17.24 -6.17
N LEU A 182 -7.48 -17.91 -7.33
CA LEU A 182 -6.32 -17.94 -8.22
C LEU A 182 -6.01 -16.55 -8.78
N GLU A 183 -7.02 -15.80 -9.22
CA GLU A 183 -6.88 -14.43 -9.71
C GLU A 183 -6.26 -13.52 -8.65
N GLU A 184 -6.75 -13.58 -7.41
CA GLU A 184 -6.18 -12.80 -6.31
C GLU A 184 -4.72 -13.20 -6.02
N TYR A 185 -4.38 -14.49 -6.08
CA TYR A 185 -3.00 -14.95 -5.96
C TYR A 185 -2.12 -14.39 -7.09
N LEU A 186 -2.60 -14.41 -8.34
CA LEU A 186 -1.87 -13.86 -9.47
C LEU A 186 -1.62 -12.35 -9.31
N ASP A 187 -2.58 -11.60 -8.79
CA ASP A 187 -2.40 -10.17 -8.49
C ASP A 187 -1.26 -9.92 -7.48
N HIS A 188 -1.05 -10.82 -6.52
CA HIS A 188 0.11 -10.74 -5.62
C HIS A 188 1.42 -10.95 -6.34
N ILE A 189 1.48 -11.94 -7.23
CA ILE A 189 2.68 -12.25 -8.00
C ILE A 189 3.03 -11.11 -8.96
N HIS A 190 2.03 -10.52 -9.61
CA HIS A 190 2.23 -9.33 -10.44
C HIS A 190 2.75 -8.15 -9.63
N TYR A 191 2.23 -7.91 -8.42
CA TYR A 191 2.75 -6.85 -7.56
C TYR A 191 4.21 -7.08 -7.13
N LEU A 192 4.57 -8.31 -6.76
CA LEU A 192 5.96 -8.66 -6.43
C LEU A 192 6.87 -8.45 -7.64
N GLN A 193 6.43 -8.88 -8.83
CA GLN A 193 7.14 -8.67 -10.08
C GLN A 193 7.36 -7.18 -10.35
N ASP A 194 6.32 -6.36 -10.19
CA ASP A 194 6.41 -4.91 -10.38
C ASP A 194 7.45 -4.28 -9.45
N ILE A 195 7.52 -4.70 -8.18
CA ILE A 195 8.57 -4.24 -7.25
C ILE A 195 9.96 -4.60 -7.79
N PHE A 196 10.17 -5.84 -8.23
CA PHE A 196 11.46 -6.26 -8.78
C PHE A 196 11.85 -5.46 -10.03
N LEU A 197 10.89 -5.17 -10.91
CA LEU A 197 11.10 -4.42 -12.15
C LEU A 197 11.46 -2.94 -11.94
N LEU A 198 11.25 -2.40 -10.74
CA LEU A 198 11.76 -1.06 -10.39
C LEU A 198 13.29 -1.03 -10.27
N ASN A 199 13.95 -2.19 -10.18
CA ASN A 199 15.42 -2.32 -10.09
C ASN A 199 16.03 -1.52 -8.93
N VAL A 200 15.37 -1.50 -7.78
CA VAL A 200 15.92 -0.94 -6.53
C VAL A 200 16.56 -2.08 -5.75
N ASP A 201 17.87 -2.31 -5.97
CA ASP A 201 18.60 -3.49 -5.47
C ASP A 201 18.43 -3.75 -3.98
N SER A 202 18.49 -2.69 -3.17
CA SER A 202 18.34 -2.77 -1.72
C SER A 202 16.97 -3.31 -1.30
N LEU A 203 15.88 -2.81 -1.90
CA LEU A 203 14.52 -3.30 -1.66
C LEU A 203 14.35 -4.73 -2.18
N ASN A 204 14.88 -5.01 -3.37
CA ASN A 204 14.83 -6.33 -4.00
C ASN A 204 15.53 -7.39 -3.13
N ASN A 205 16.65 -7.05 -2.50
CA ASN A 205 17.37 -7.95 -1.61
C ASN A 205 16.53 -8.30 -0.37
N VAL A 206 15.89 -7.32 0.27
CA VAL A 206 15.01 -7.56 1.43
C VAL A 206 13.81 -8.43 1.01
N LEU A 207 13.15 -8.09 -0.09
CA LEU A 207 12.00 -8.84 -0.57
C LEU A 207 12.36 -10.28 -0.95
N LYS A 208 13.48 -10.48 -1.64
CA LYS A 208 13.99 -11.80 -2.02
C LYS A 208 14.26 -12.66 -0.78
N ASP A 209 14.87 -12.10 0.25
CA ASP A 209 15.11 -12.82 1.50
C ASP A 209 13.80 -13.26 2.15
N GLN A 210 12.82 -12.36 2.27
CA GLN A 210 11.50 -12.71 2.81
C GLN A 210 10.80 -13.80 1.98
N LEU A 211 10.80 -13.68 0.66
CA LEU A 211 10.20 -14.67 -0.25
C LEU A 211 10.86 -16.04 -0.12
N MET A 212 12.18 -16.10 -0.12
CA MET A 212 12.93 -17.35 -0.01
C MET A 212 12.63 -18.05 1.32
N ASN A 213 12.76 -17.32 2.43
CA ASN A 213 12.71 -17.89 3.76
C ASN A 213 11.30 -18.20 4.25
N ARG A 214 10.27 -17.53 3.72
CA ARG A 214 8.89 -17.66 4.23
C ARG A 214 7.90 -18.30 3.27
N LEU A 215 8.16 -18.25 1.96
CA LEU A 215 7.24 -18.74 0.93
C LEU A 215 7.87 -19.83 0.05
N LEU A 216 8.95 -19.52 -0.66
CA LEU A 216 9.53 -20.42 -1.68
C LEU A 216 10.06 -21.71 -1.09
N ILE A 217 10.95 -21.64 -0.10
CA ILE A 217 11.51 -22.85 0.52
C ILE A 217 10.44 -23.61 1.33
N PRO A 218 9.72 -22.97 2.29
CA PRO A 218 8.88 -23.72 3.22
C PRO A 218 7.58 -24.25 2.61
N VAL A 219 7.04 -23.58 1.58
CA VAL A 219 5.77 -23.98 0.96
C VAL A 219 6.04 -24.70 -0.35
N TYR A 220 6.66 -24.05 -1.33
CA TYR A 220 6.81 -24.64 -2.66
C TYR A 220 7.83 -25.78 -2.68
N ILE A 221 9.06 -25.56 -2.22
CA ILE A 221 10.09 -26.62 -2.28
C ILE A 221 9.70 -27.81 -1.40
N PHE A 222 9.28 -27.58 -0.16
CA PHE A 222 8.86 -28.68 0.72
C PHE A 222 7.61 -29.42 0.23
N SER A 223 6.75 -28.80 -0.58
CA SER A 223 5.64 -29.52 -1.23
C SER A 223 6.11 -30.53 -2.28
N LEU A 224 7.28 -30.30 -2.88
CA LEU A 224 7.88 -31.16 -3.92
C LEU A 224 8.73 -32.28 -3.34
N ILE A 225 9.29 -32.08 -2.14
CA ILE A 225 10.00 -33.14 -1.43
C ILE A 225 8.96 -34.17 -1.00
N LYS A 226 8.97 -35.35 -1.62
CA LYS A 226 8.18 -36.49 -1.15
C LYS A 226 8.40 -36.63 0.35
N ARG A 227 7.32 -36.66 1.13
CA ARG A 227 7.36 -37.24 2.47
C ARG A 227 7.70 -38.71 2.27
N ASP A 228 8.99 -39.02 2.18
CA ASP A 228 9.43 -40.40 2.26
C ASP A 228 8.82 -40.95 3.53
N LYS A 229 7.95 -41.95 3.34
CA LYS A 229 7.39 -42.72 4.42
C LYS A 229 8.58 -43.34 5.15
N PHE A 230 9.07 -42.67 6.19
CA PHE A 230 9.55 -43.35 7.38
C PHE A 230 8.34 -43.97 8.08
N SER A 231 7.63 -44.84 7.36
CA SER A 231 6.82 -45.89 7.96
C SER A 231 7.80 -46.83 8.61
N ARG A 232 8.10 -46.50 9.88
CA ARG A 232 8.46 -47.38 10.98
C ARG A 232 8.57 -48.85 10.54
N VAL A 233 9.80 -49.28 10.31
CA VAL A 233 10.19 -50.66 10.57
C VAL A 233 9.99 -50.87 12.08
N LYS A 234 8.91 -51.54 12.44
CA LYS A 234 8.76 -52.30 13.68
C LYS A 234 7.93 -53.53 13.37
#